data_AF-A0A523Z8C9-F1
#
_entry.id   AF-A0A523Z8C9-F1
#
_cell.length_a   1.000
_cell.length_b   1.000
_cell.length_c   1.000
_cell.angle_alpha   90.00
_cell.angle_beta   90.00
_cell.angle_gamma   90.00
#
_symmetry.space_group_name_H-M   'P 1'
#
loop_
_entity.id
_entity.type
_entity.pdbx_description
1 polymer ?
#
loop_
_entity_poly.entity_id
_entity_poly.type
_entity_poly.pdbx_seq_one_letter_code
_entity_poly.pdbx_strand_id
1 'polypeptide(L)'
;MIFLFSLLIATSPQIEKDSIRINLPKDPWFSEDKLHHFLHSAAISSSTYLISTNIGSIDKKNSLYISISIGTLAGITKEIHDKYKRDENFSVKDLIYDVAGVIAGILLVSIGGS
;
A
#
# COMPACT_ATOMS: atom_id res chain seq x y z
N MET A 1 -13.62 -9.78 -5.00
CA MET A 1 -13.36 -9.05 -6.26
C MET A 1 -12.56 -7.76 -6.02
N ILE A 2 -12.97 -6.89 -5.09
CA ILE A 2 -12.23 -5.65 -4.74
C ILE A 2 -10.79 -5.93 -4.26
N PHE A 3 -10.59 -6.89 -3.37
CA PHE A 3 -9.25 -7.24 -2.85
C PHE A 3 -8.29 -7.73 -3.95
N LEU A 4 -8.78 -8.59 -4.85
CA LEU A 4 -8.01 -9.04 -6.01
C LEU A 4 -7.72 -7.89 -6.98
N PHE A 5 -8.64 -6.94 -7.13
CA PHE A 5 -8.46 -5.77 -7.98
C PHE A 5 -7.41 -4.81 -7.41
N SER A 6 -7.43 -4.55 -6.10
CA SER A 6 -6.41 -3.76 -5.40
C SER A 6 -5.03 -4.42 -5.45
N LEU A 7 -4.97 -5.76 -5.32
CA LEU A 7 -3.73 -6.51 -5.44
C LEU A 7 -3.20 -6.48 -6.89
N LEU A 8 -4.08 -6.59 -7.89
CA LEU A 8 -3.72 -6.50 -9.31
C LEU A 8 -3.18 -5.11 -9.70
N ILE A 9 -3.76 -4.04 -9.15
CA ILE A 9 -3.28 -2.67 -9.38
C ILE A 9 -1.95 -2.42 -8.66
N ALA A 10 -1.80 -2.92 -7.42
CA ALA A 10 -0.55 -2.79 -6.67
C ALA A 10 0.64 -3.46 -7.39
N THR A 11 0.39 -4.52 -8.16
CA THR A 11 1.40 -5.19 -9.01
C THR A 11 1.38 -4.74 -10.46
N SER A 12 0.51 -3.80 -10.84
CA SER A 12 0.39 -3.36 -12.23
C SER A 12 1.69 -2.66 -12.63
N PRO A 13 2.30 -3.04 -13.77
CA PRO A 13 3.45 -2.31 -14.27
C PRO A 13 2.98 -0.89 -14.62
N GLN A 14 3.30 0.07 -13.76
CA GLN A 14 3.25 1.50 -14.11
C GLN A 14 3.92 1.66 -15.48
N ILE A 15 3.16 2.22 -16.44
CA ILE A 15 3.59 2.39 -17.83
C ILE A 15 4.83 3.28 -17.82
N GLU A 16 5.99 2.66 -18.01
CA GLU A 16 7.28 3.32 -18.00
C GLU A 16 7.38 4.25 -19.21
N LYS A 17 7.36 5.57 -18.95
CA LYS A 17 7.58 6.56 -19.99
C LYS A 17 9.09 6.73 -20.16
N ASP A 18 9.65 5.83 -20.96
CA ASP A 18 11.08 5.73 -21.25
C ASP A 18 11.58 7.05 -21.85
N SER A 19 12.32 7.82 -21.06
CA SER A 19 13.04 9.00 -21.52
C SER A 19 14.34 9.10 -20.76
N ILE A 20 15.44 8.86 -21.49
CA ILE A 20 16.81 9.00 -21.02
C ILE A 20 16.95 10.38 -20.35
N ARG A 21 17.03 10.39 -19.01
CA ARG A 21 17.28 11.59 -18.21
C ARG A 21 18.40 11.30 -17.23
N ILE A 22 19.41 12.15 -17.24
CA ILE A 22 20.51 12.17 -16.28
C ILE A 22 19.89 12.38 -14.90
N ASN A 23 19.77 11.28 -14.14
CA ASN A 23 18.84 11.16 -13.01
C ASN A 23 19.59 11.44 -11.69
N LEU A 24 19.51 12.67 -11.19
CA LEU A 24 19.51 12.86 -9.74
C LEU A 24 18.10 12.46 -9.29
N PRO A 25 17.91 11.43 -8.46
CA PRO A 25 16.58 11.04 -8.02
C PRO A 25 16.02 12.15 -7.12
N LYS A 26 15.28 13.08 -7.72
CA LYS A 26 14.35 13.92 -6.98
C LYS A 26 13.21 13.00 -6.57
N ASP A 27 13.29 12.51 -5.35
CA ASP A 27 12.20 11.84 -4.64
C ASP A 27 11.51 12.89 -3.74
N PRO A 28 10.56 13.69 -4.26
CA PRO A 28 9.89 14.72 -3.47
C PRO A 28 8.96 14.08 -2.43
N TRP A 29 8.77 14.77 -1.32
CA TRP A 29 7.79 14.36 -0.30
C TRP A 29 6.35 14.43 -0.81
N PHE A 30 6.06 15.25 -1.83
CA PHE A 30 4.72 15.42 -2.38
C PHE A 30 4.77 15.15 -3.89
N SER A 31 4.33 13.96 -4.28
CA SER A 31 4.17 13.55 -5.68
C SER A 31 2.96 12.63 -5.82
N GLU A 32 2.54 12.44 -7.07
CA GLU A 32 1.51 11.48 -7.43
C GLU A 32 1.87 10.06 -6.98
N ASP A 33 3.14 9.69 -7.12
CA ASP A 33 3.71 8.43 -6.64
C ASP A 33 3.45 8.20 -5.13
N LYS A 34 3.74 9.21 -4.28
CA LYS A 34 3.47 9.14 -2.84
C LYS A 34 1.98 9.01 -2.51
N LEU A 35 1.12 9.64 -3.32
CA LEU A 35 -0.33 9.49 -3.19
C LEU A 35 -0.77 8.05 -3.52
N HIS A 36 -0.21 7.44 -4.55
CA HIS A 36 -0.49 6.04 -4.91
C HIS A 36 -0.09 5.08 -3.79
N HIS A 37 1.10 5.24 -3.20
CA HIS A 37 1.53 4.47 -2.02
C HIS A 37 0.52 4.54 -0.87
N PHE A 38 0.12 5.76 -0.50
CA PHE A 38 -0.88 5.98 0.53
C PHE A 38 -2.23 5.31 0.21
N LEU A 39 -2.77 5.55 -0.98
CA LEU A 39 -4.10 5.07 -1.36
C LEU A 39 -4.14 3.54 -1.48
N HIS A 40 -3.12 2.92 -2.08
CA HIS A 40 -3.05 1.45 -2.18
C HIS A 40 -2.95 0.82 -0.80
N SER A 41 -2.08 1.33 0.07
CA SER A 41 -1.90 0.81 1.43
C SER A 41 -3.16 1.01 2.28
N ALA A 42 -3.87 2.13 2.14
CA ALA A 42 -5.16 2.35 2.78
C ALA A 42 -6.24 1.39 2.27
N ALA A 43 -6.33 1.18 0.95
CA ALA A 43 -7.31 0.27 0.34
C ALA A 43 -7.07 -1.19 0.74
N ILE A 44 -5.81 -1.65 0.73
CA ILE A 44 -5.44 -3.02 1.12
C ILE A 44 -5.79 -3.25 2.59
N SER A 45 -5.30 -2.40 3.50
CA SER A 45 -5.50 -2.58 4.94
C SER A 45 -6.98 -2.51 5.35
N SER A 46 -7.74 -1.53 4.83
CA SER A 46 -9.18 -1.41 5.10
C SER A 46 -9.97 -2.61 4.57
N SER A 47 -9.66 -3.07 3.36
CA SER A 47 -10.31 -4.24 2.76
C SER A 47 -9.98 -5.51 3.55
N THR A 48 -8.73 -5.72 3.94
CA THR A 48 -8.34 -6.84 4.81
C THR A 48 -9.13 -6.81 6.11
N TYR A 49 -9.26 -5.65 6.75
CA TYR A 49 -9.99 -5.50 8.01
C TYR A 49 -11.45 -5.91 7.86
N LEU A 50 -12.12 -5.38 6.83
CA LEU A 50 -13.52 -5.66 6.55
C LEU A 50 -13.75 -7.13 6.19
N ILE A 51 -12.84 -7.74 5.42
CA ILE A 51 -12.94 -9.16 5.08
C ILE A 51 -12.74 -10.02 6.33
N SER A 52 -11.71 -9.75 7.13
CA SER A 52 -11.41 -10.53 8.34
C SER A 52 -12.55 -10.44 9.36
N THR A 53 -13.12 -9.25 9.57
CA THR A 53 -14.23 -9.05 10.51
C THR A 53 -15.56 -9.60 9.99
N ASN A 54 -16.00 -9.19 8.79
CA ASN A 54 -17.36 -9.45 8.32
C ASN A 54 -17.54 -10.80 7.65
N ILE A 55 -16.49 -11.32 7.00
CA ILE A 55 -16.54 -12.58 6.26
C ILE A 55 -15.84 -13.68 7.07
N GLY A 56 -14.65 -13.38 7.58
CA GLY A 56 -13.85 -14.33 8.35
C GLY A 56 -14.36 -14.59 9.76
N SER A 57 -15.29 -13.77 10.27
CA SER A 57 -15.77 -13.81 11.66
C SER A 57 -14.63 -13.74 12.69
N ILE A 58 -13.52 -13.11 12.33
CA ILE A 58 -12.37 -12.88 13.21
C ILE A 58 -12.70 -11.68 14.10
N ASP A 59 -12.34 -11.76 15.39
CA ASP A 59 -12.55 -10.65 16.30
C ASP A 59 -11.80 -9.38 15.84
N LYS A 60 -12.29 -8.21 16.27
CA LYS A 60 -11.77 -6.90 15.84
C LYS A 60 -10.27 -6.73 16.12
N LYS A 61 -9.77 -7.30 17.22
CA LYS A 61 -8.35 -7.16 17.62
C LYS A 61 -7.45 -7.98 16.70
N ASN A 62 -7.80 -9.23 16.43
CA ASN A 62 -7.04 -10.06 15.51
C ASN A 62 -7.16 -9.56 14.06
N SER A 63 -8.34 -9.08 13.64
CA SER A 63 -8.54 -8.47 12.33
C SER A 63 -7.68 -7.22 12.14
N LEU A 64 -7.52 -6.40 13.18
CA LEU A 64 -6.60 -5.26 13.19
C LEU A 64 -5.16 -5.70 12.93
N TYR A 65 -4.67 -6.70 13.68
CA TYR A 65 -3.30 -7.20 13.50
C TYR A 65 -3.05 -7.79 12.11
N ILE A 66 -4.01 -8.55 11.57
CA ILE A 66 -3.94 -9.09 10.21
C ILE A 66 -3.86 -7.95 9.19
N SER A 67 -4.69 -6.92 9.35
CA SER A 67 -4.75 -5.78 8.42
C SER A 67 -3.48 -4.95 8.41
N ILE A 68 -2.91 -4.67 9.59
CA ILE A 68 -1.61 -4.00 9.71
C ILE A 68 -0.53 -4.83 9.03
N SER A 69 -0.51 -6.14 9.33
CA SER A 69 0.51 -7.05 8.81
C SER A 69 0.46 -7.12 7.29
N ILE A 70 -0.72 -7.39 6.70
CA ILE A 70 -0.88 -7.50 5.25
C ILE A 70 -0.60 -6.17 4.55
N GLY A 71 -1.13 -5.05 5.06
CA GLY A 71 -0.88 -3.72 4.47
C GLY A 71 0.61 -3.36 4.46
N THR A 72 1.30 -3.56 5.57
CA THR A 72 2.73 -3.25 5.69
C THR A 72 3.59 -4.18 4.84
N LEU A 73 3.28 -5.49 4.84
CA LEU A 73 3.96 -6.48 4.00
C LEU A 73 3.81 -6.15 2.51
N ALA A 74 2.65 -5.67 2.08
CA ALA A 74 2.42 -5.28 0.70
C ALA A 74 3.34 -4.14 0.26
N GLY A 75 3.43 -3.06 1.05
CA GLY A 75 4.33 -1.93 0.77
C GLY A 75 5.81 -2.34 0.73
N ILE A 76 6.27 -3.07 1.75
CA ILE A 76 7.65 -3.59 1.80
C ILE A 76 7.95 -4.48 0.59
N THR A 77 7.02 -5.37 0.22
CA THR A 77 7.21 -6.29 -0.90
C THR A 77 7.28 -5.54 -2.23
N LYS A 78 6.48 -4.48 -2.41
CA LYS A 78 6.54 -3.61 -3.59
C LYS A 78 7.90 -2.94 -3.71
N GLU A 79 8.38 -2.30 -2.65
CA GLU A 79 9.68 -1.60 -2.67
C GLU A 79 10.86 -2.57 -2.90
N ILE A 80 10.80 -3.77 -2.33
CA ILE A 80 11.76 -4.83 -2.63
C ILE A 80 11.68 -5.25 -4.10
N HIS A 81 10.46 -5.43 -4.63
CA HIS A 81 10.24 -5.82 -6.02
C HIS A 81 10.81 -4.79 -7.00
N ASP A 82 10.50 -3.50 -6.81
CA ASP A 82 11.00 -2.43 -7.67
C ASP A 82 12.52 -2.35 -7.64
N LYS A 83 13.15 -2.52 -6.47
CA LYS A 83 14.61 -2.58 -6.35
C LYS A 83 15.23 -3.70 -7.18
N TYR A 84 14.62 -4.89 -7.19
CA TYR A 84 15.17 -6.03 -7.92
C TYR A 84 14.81 -6.05 -9.41
N LYS A 85 13.68 -5.47 -9.80
CA LYS A 85 13.12 -5.57 -11.16
C LYS A 85 13.32 -4.33 -12.03
N ARG A 86 13.30 -3.15 -11.42
CA ARG A 86 13.36 -1.85 -12.10
C ARG A 86 14.66 -1.10 -11.86
N ASP A 87 15.57 -1.67 -11.06
CA ASP A 87 16.79 -1.01 -10.59
C ASP A 87 16.50 0.35 -9.91
N GLU A 88 15.29 0.50 -9.38
CA GLU A 88 14.85 1.67 -8.64
C GLU A 88 15.37 1.60 -7.19
N ASN A 89 15.68 2.76 -6.61
CA ASN A 89 16.17 2.79 -5.24
C ASN A 89 15.01 2.59 -4.25
N PHE A 90 15.21 1.71 -3.28
CA PHE A 90 14.29 1.55 -2.15
C PHE A 90 14.08 2.91 -1.47
N SER A 91 12.83 3.35 -1.40
CA SER A 91 12.49 4.68 -0.91
C SER A 91 11.86 4.63 0.48
N VAL A 92 12.57 5.19 1.45
CA VAL A 92 12.05 5.31 2.83
C VAL A 92 10.82 6.21 2.87
N LYS A 93 10.71 7.19 1.96
CA LYS A 93 9.54 8.07 1.90
C LYS A 93 8.31 7.30 1.47
N ASP A 94 8.43 6.40 0.49
CA ASP A 94 7.34 5.54 0.06
C ASP A 94 6.84 4.64 1.19
N LEU A 95 7.76 4.05 1.95
CA LEU A 95 7.40 3.27 3.14
C LEU A 95 6.65 4.11 4.19
N ILE A 96 7.00 5.39 4.37
CA ILE A 96 6.27 6.29 5.27
C ILE A 96 4.83 6.51 4.77
N TYR A 97 4.65 6.73 3.48
CA TYR A 97 3.33 6.88 2.89
C TYR A 97 2.50 5.59 2.94
N ASP A 98 3.13 4.43 2.79
CA ASP A 98 2.47 3.13 2.99
C ASP A 98 1.98 2.96 4.43
N VAL A 99 2.84 3.23 5.42
CA VAL A 99 2.45 3.17 6.84
C VAL A 99 1.32 4.16 7.16
N ALA A 100 1.42 5.39 6.66
CA ALA A 100 0.36 6.39 6.82
C ALA A 100 -0.97 5.92 6.19
N GLY A 101 -0.90 5.32 5.00
CA GLY A 101 -2.04 4.71 4.31
C GLY A 101 -2.67 3.58 5.13
N VAL A 102 -1.87 2.65 5.65
CA VAL A 102 -2.35 1.56 6.51
C VAL A 102 -3.11 2.09 7.73
N ILE A 103 -2.54 3.08 8.43
CA ILE A 103 -3.16 3.70 9.59
C ILE A 103 -4.49 4.37 9.19
N ALA A 104 -4.48 5.18 8.12
CA ALA A 104 -5.67 5.88 7.66
C ALA A 104 -6.78 4.93 7.23
N GLY A 105 -6.46 3.88 6.48
CA GLY A 105 -7.41 2.86 6.03
C GLY A 105 -8.08 2.14 7.20
N ILE A 106 -7.29 1.75 8.21
CA ILE A 106 -7.81 1.11 9.44
C ILE A 106 -8.69 2.07 10.23
N LEU A 107 -8.27 3.32 10.43
CA LEU A 107 -9.06 4.32 11.16
C LEU A 107 -10.40 4.57 10.47
N LEU A 108 -10.40 4.68 9.14
CA LEU A 108 -11.61 4.91 8.35
C LEU A 108 -12.66 3.81 8.59
N VAL A 109 -12.26 2.54 8.55
CA VAL A 109 -13.20 1.42 8.77
C VAL A 109 -13.50 1.16 10.24
N SER A 110 -12.58 1.51 11.14
CA SER A 110 -12.79 1.34 12.59
C SER A 110 -13.76 2.39 13.16
N ILE A 111 -13.73 3.62 12.62
CA ILE A 111 -14.65 4.70 12.99
C ILE A 111 -16.02 4.50 12.32
N GLY A 112 -16.05 4.07 11.05
CA GLY A 112 -17.31 3.86 10.31
C GLY A 112 -18.04 2.56 10.62
N GLY A 113 -17.38 1.59 11.28
CA GLY A 113 -17.92 0.27 11.62
C GLY A 113 -18.54 0.16 13.03
N SER A 114 -19.10 1.27 13.53
CA SER A 114 -19.86 1.34 14.79
C SER A 114 -21.34 1.01 14.60
#